data_AF-A0AAJ0T9T7-F1
#
_entry.id   AF-A0AAJ0T9T7-F1
#
_cell.length_a   1.000
_cell.length_b   1.000
_cell.length_c   1.000
_cell.angle_alpha   90.00
_cell.angle_beta   90.00
_cell.angle_gamma   90.00
#
_symmetry.space_group_name_H-M   'P 1'
#
loop_
_entity.id
_entity.type
_entity.pdbx_description
1 polymer ?
#
loop_
_entity_poly.entity_id
_entity_poly.type
_entity_poly.pdbx_seq_one_letter_code
_entity_poly.pdbx_strand_id
1 'polypeptide(L)'
;MKILAILLFSIIFVSACIEQPREIKEITIPGHGSQVYTFANDIKAASNVFANDEQSIRNIFLQNERVMLVFDGSSQQDNAYFTVVVTNLGKIQTYLAYEGRIFSFEPLYFTGDKWYDRTGTEILKPGLNNSLWLKGPSTGANGTSVTVEGNTIYLQGTDYKNLTLAADKLVLVVFDYKPGS
;
A
#
# COMPACT_ATOMS: atom_id res chain seq x y z
N MET A 1 41.13 25.40 55.35
CA MET A 1 41.62 25.20 53.97
C MET A 1 41.08 23.85 53.51
N LYS A 2 39.96 23.77 52.75
CA LYS A 2 39.89 23.88 51.28
C LYS A 2 41.10 23.16 50.67
N ILE A 3 40.97 21.97 50.07
CA ILE A 3 40.50 21.80 48.69
C ILE A 3 39.82 20.43 48.52
N LEU A 4 38.58 20.50 48.02
CA LEU A 4 37.74 19.41 47.52
C LEU A 4 38.32 18.92 46.19
N ALA A 5 38.82 17.68 46.13
CA ALA A 5 39.24 17.06 44.87
C ALA A 5 37.98 16.60 44.12
N ILE A 6 37.44 17.49 43.28
CA ILE A 6 36.38 17.17 42.32
C ILE A 6 37.00 16.29 41.23
N LEU A 7 36.73 15.00 41.30
CA LEU A 7 37.01 14.06 40.22
C LEU A 7 36.02 14.36 39.09
N LEU A 8 36.47 15.09 38.07
CA LEU A 8 35.76 15.25 36.81
C LEU A 8 35.67 13.86 36.15
N PHE A 9 34.52 13.21 36.25
CA PHE A 9 34.12 12.21 35.26
C PHE A 9 33.79 12.97 33.98
N SER A 10 34.78 13.07 33.09
CA SER A 10 34.55 13.36 31.68
C SER A 10 33.75 12.19 31.09
N ILE A 11 32.43 12.28 31.18
CA ILE A 11 31.53 11.46 30.37
C ILE A 11 31.77 11.89 28.93
N ILE A 12 32.66 11.18 28.26
CA ILE A 12 32.76 11.23 26.81
C ILE A 12 31.44 10.63 26.31
N PHE A 13 30.46 11.51 26.06
CA PHE A 13 29.38 11.19 25.14
C PHE A 13 30.06 10.94 23.80
N VAL A 14 30.47 9.69 23.56
CA VAL A 14 30.69 9.21 22.22
C VAL A 14 29.32 9.35 21.60
N SER A 15 29.15 10.44 20.87
CA SER A 15 28.03 10.66 19.97
C SER A 15 28.08 9.49 19.00
N ALA A 16 27.46 8.37 19.39
CA ALA A 16 27.01 7.37 18.47
C ALA A 16 26.08 8.15 17.56
N CYS A 17 26.61 8.59 16.42
CA CYS A 17 25.81 8.79 15.24
C CYS A 17 25.17 7.42 15.00
N ILE A 18 24.04 7.18 15.65
CA ILE A 18 23.09 6.17 15.23
C ILE A 18 22.72 6.69 13.85
N GLU A 19 23.34 6.14 12.81
CA GLU A 19 22.87 6.31 11.45
C GLU A 19 21.40 5.90 11.48
N GLN A 20 20.52 6.89 11.50
CA GLN A 20 19.11 6.62 11.31
C GLN A 20 19.03 5.96 9.94
N PRO A 21 18.45 4.75 9.83
CA PRO A 21 18.32 4.08 8.55
C PRO A 21 17.65 5.06 7.59
N ARG A 22 18.36 5.43 6.51
CA ARG A 22 17.82 6.36 5.53
C ARG A 22 16.63 5.68 4.87
N GLU A 23 15.44 6.25 5.07
CA GLU A 23 14.23 5.73 4.42
C GLU A 23 14.41 5.77 2.89
N ILE A 24 14.20 4.62 2.25
CA ILE A 24 14.22 4.51 0.79
C ILE A 24 12.77 4.53 0.34
N LYS A 25 12.34 5.62 -0.31
CA LYS A 25 10.96 5.80 -0.76
C LYS A 25 10.82 5.89 -2.28
N GLU A 26 11.92 5.81 -3.02
CA GLU A 26 11.91 6.01 -4.47
C GLU A 26 12.60 4.85 -5.16
N ILE A 27 12.00 4.39 -6.26
CA ILE A 27 12.63 3.44 -7.19
C ILE A 27 12.49 3.93 -8.63
N THR A 28 13.38 3.42 -9.46
CA THR A 28 13.24 3.43 -10.92
C THR A 28 13.11 1.98 -11.38
N ILE A 29 12.33 1.74 -12.44
CA ILE A 29 12.19 0.41 -13.04
C ILE A 29 12.93 0.42 -14.39
N PRO A 30 13.86 -0.52 -14.63
CA PRO A 30 14.51 -0.66 -15.94
C PRO A 30 13.49 -0.75 -17.07
N GLY A 31 13.65 0.06 -18.12
CA GLY A 31 12.72 0.11 -19.25
C GLY A 31 11.63 1.17 -19.14
N HIS A 32 11.39 1.77 -17.96
CA HIS A 32 10.37 2.83 -17.77
C HIS A 32 10.93 4.25 -17.96
N GLY A 33 12.03 4.39 -18.72
CA GLY A 33 12.67 5.69 -18.97
C GLY A 33 13.15 6.37 -17.69
N SER A 34 12.82 7.65 -17.52
CA SER A 34 13.16 8.47 -16.35
C SER A 34 12.07 8.49 -15.28
N GLN A 35 11.12 7.55 -15.33
CA GLN A 35 10.03 7.49 -14.36
C GLN A 35 10.56 7.13 -12.97
N VAL A 36 10.29 8.00 -12.00
CA VAL A 36 10.53 7.74 -10.58
C VAL A 36 9.19 7.40 -9.92
N TYR A 37 9.13 6.30 -9.17
CA TYR A 37 7.97 5.92 -8.39
C TYR A 37 8.24 6.21 -6.90
N THR A 38 7.51 7.20 -6.34
CA THR A 38 7.65 7.62 -4.94
C THR A 38 6.59 6.97 -4.06
N PHE A 39 7.00 6.11 -3.14
CA PHE A 39 6.17 5.38 -2.17
C PHE A 39 5.85 6.24 -0.95
N ALA A 40 4.72 5.97 -0.31
CA ALA A 40 4.31 6.68 0.90
C ALA A 40 5.20 6.32 2.10
N ASN A 41 5.64 5.06 2.13
CA ASN A 41 6.44 4.48 3.20
C ASN A 41 7.82 4.05 2.70
N ASP A 42 8.71 3.75 3.66
CA ASP A 42 9.95 3.06 3.37
C ASP A 42 9.68 1.72 2.65
N ILE A 43 10.37 1.50 1.53
CA ILE A 43 10.16 0.36 0.63
C ILE A 43 10.50 -0.95 1.34
N LYS A 44 11.50 -0.97 2.22
CA LYS A 44 11.86 -2.18 2.98
C LYS A 44 10.80 -2.51 4.03
N ALA A 45 10.21 -1.49 4.66
CA ALA A 45 9.06 -1.69 5.55
C ALA A 45 7.84 -2.21 4.77
N ALA A 46 7.52 -1.62 3.62
CA ALA A 46 6.42 -2.06 2.77
C ALA A 46 6.63 -3.49 2.24
N SER A 47 7.84 -3.85 1.81
CA SER A 47 8.13 -5.19 1.29
C SER A 47 7.90 -6.31 2.31
N ASN A 48 8.05 -6.00 3.60
CA ASN A 48 7.85 -6.93 4.71
C ASN A 48 6.38 -7.15 5.09
N VAL A 49 5.44 -6.37 4.53
CA VAL A 49 4.02 -6.63 4.71
C VAL A 49 3.67 -8.00 4.11
N PHE A 50 2.89 -8.78 4.85
CA PHE A 50 2.49 -10.12 4.43
C PHE A 50 1.65 -10.08 3.15
N ALA A 51 2.02 -10.93 2.18
CA ALA A 51 1.19 -11.28 1.05
C ALA A 51 1.18 -12.81 0.89
N ASN A 52 -0.02 -13.40 0.75
CA ASN A 52 -0.16 -14.87 0.77
C ASN A 52 0.27 -15.53 -0.56
N ASP A 53 0.00 -14.87 -1.69
CA ASP A 53 0.36 -15.36 -3.02
C ASP A 53 0.60 -14.16 -3.97
N GLU A 54 1.85 -13.67 -3.96
CA GLU A 54 2.26 -12.52 -4.76
C GLU A 54 2.08 -12.74 -6.26
N GLN A 55 2.27 -13.97 -6.75
CA GLN A 55 2.14 -14.26 -8.18
C GLN A 55 0.68 -14.19 -8.62
N SER A 56 -0.24 -14.79 -7.84
CA SER A 56 -1.68 -14.71 -8.14
C SER A 56 -2.19 -13.27 -8.04
N ILE A 57 -1.76 -12.51 -7.01
CA ILE A 57 -2.06 -11.08 -6.90
C ILE A 57 -1.60 -10.32 -8.15
N ARG A 58 -0.35 -10.52 -8.56
CA ARG A 58 0.21 -9.85 -9.74
C ARG A 58 -0.54 -10.24 -11.02
N ASN A 59 -0.89 -11.50 -11.19
CA ASN A 59 -1.61 -11.99 -12.36
C ASN A 59 -2.98 -11.32 -12.54
N ILE A 60 -3.69 -10.98 -11.46
CA ILE A 60 -4.97 -10.26 -11.53
C ILE A 60 -4.81 -8.93 -12.27
N PHE A 61 -3.72 -8.19 -12.07
CA PHE A 61 -3.47 -6.94 -12.79
C PHE A 61 -2.95 -7.16 -14.21
N LEU A 62 -2.13 -8.19 -14.43
CA LEU A 62 -1.53 -8.46 -15.74
C LEU A 62 -2.48 -9.11 -16.74
N GLN A 63 -3.51 -9.81 -16.27
CA GLN A 63 -4.44 -10.56 -17.13
C GLN A 63 -5.75 -9.82 -17.40
N ASN A 64 -5.95 -8.65 -16.78
CA ASN A 64 -7.19 -7.90 -16.89
C ASN A 64 -6.92 -6.44 -17.22
N GLU A 65 -7.68 -5.88 -18.16
CA GLU A 65 -7.66 -4.45 -18.48
C GLU A 65 -8.38 -3.59 -17.42
N ARG A 66 -9.14 -4.25 -16.55
CA ARG A 66 -9.95 -3.61 -15.51
C ARG A 66 -9.96 -4.45 -14.24
N VAL A 67 -9.70 -3.81 -13.11
CA VAL A 67 -9.91 -4.37 -11.76
C VAL A 67 -10.97 -3.54 -11.05
N MET A 68 -11.97 -4.22 -10.47
CA MET A 68 -12.97 -3.55 -9.65
C MET A 68 -12.37 -3.15 -8.32
N LEU A 69 -12.39 -1.86 -8.01
CA LEU A 69 -11.90 -1.33 -6.75
C LEU A 69 -13.07 -1.13 -5.80
N VAL A 70 -13.20 -2.00 -4.81
CA VAL A 70 -14.30 -2.01 -3.85
C VAL A 70 -13.93 -1.18 -2.62
N PHE A 71 -14.69 -0.12 -2.38
CA PHE A 71 -14.65 0.68 -1.16
C PHE A 71 -15.77 0.24 -0.24
N ASP A 72 -15.44 -0.11 1.00
CA ASP A 72 -16.45 -0.25 2.06
C ASP A 72 -16.78 1.15 2.61
N GLY A 73 -17.93 1.67 2.19
CA GLY A 73 -18.39 3.02 2.48
C GLY A 73 -18.97 3.21 3.88
N SER A 74 -18.97 2.18 4.73
CA SER A 74 -19.61 2.22 6.06
C SER A 74 -18.91 3.12 7.09
N SER A 75 -17.65 3.53 6.86
CA SER A 75 -16.90 4.43 7.74
C SER A 75 -16.33 5.63 6.99
N GLN A 76 -16.71 6.85 7.42
CA GLN A 76 -16.19 8.10 6.85
C GLN A 76 -14.66 8.23 7.04
N GLN A 77 -14.13 7.74 8.17
CA GLN A 77 -12.70 7.77 8.45
C GLN A 77 -11.93 6.86 7.50
N ASP A 78 -12.39 5.63 7.30
CA ASP A 78 -11.75 4.67 6.40
C ASP A 78 -11.81 5.17 4.96
N ASN A 79 -12.94 5.76 4.53
CA ASN A 79 -13.08 6.38 3.21
C ASN A 79 -12.03 7.47 2.94
N ALA A 80 -11.69 8.27 3.95
CA ALA A 80 -10.63 9.27 3.82
C ALA A 80 -9.26 8.59 3.61
N TYR A 81 -8.99 7.50 4.33
CA TYR A 81 -7.74 6.73 4.16
C TYR A 81 -7.67 6.07 2.77
N PHE A 82 -8.78 5.53 2.29
CA PHE A 82 -8.85 4.89 0.98
C PHE A 82 -8.53 5.85 -0.16
N THR A 83 -8.88 7.14 -0.05
CA THR A 83 -8.50 8.15 -1.05
C THR A 83 -6.98 8.24 -1.24
N VAL A 84 -6.21 8.16 -0.15
CA VAL A 84 -4.74 8.16 -0.20
C VAL A 84 -4.22 6.84 -0.78
N VAL A 85 -4.80 5.70 -0.35
CA VAL A 85 -4.46 4.37 -0.88
C VAL A 85 -4.63 4.36 -2.40
N VAL A 86 -5.73 4.89 -2.93
CA VAL A 86 -6.02 4.88 -4.38
C VAL A 86 -5.06 5.76 -5.16
N THR A 87 -4.68 6.92 -4.60
CA THR A 87 -3.62 7.75 -5.19
C THR A 87 -2.32 6.95 -5.32
N ASN A 88 -2.00 6.13 -4.31
CA ASN A 88 -0.83 5.26 -4.35
C ASN A 88 -0.95 4.15 -5.40
N LEU A 89 -2.12 3.52 -5.52
CA LEU A 89 -2.40 2.46 -6.49
C LEU A 89 -2.37 2.96 -7.94
N GLY A 90 -2.57 4.26 -8.19
CA GLY A 90 -2.41 4.85 -9.53
C GLY A 90 -1.07 4.56 -10.19
N LYS A 91 -0.02 4.29 -9.39
CA LYS A 91 1.29 3.82 -9.87
C LYS A 91 1.21 2.53 -10.70
N ILE A 92 0.27 1.65 -10.39
CA ILE A 92 0.03 0.41 -11.15
C ILE A 92 -0.43 0.73 -12.58
N GLN A 93 -1.34 1.70 -12.74
CA GLN A 93 -1.79 2.14 -14.07
C GLN A 93 -0.61 2.70 -14.88
N THR A 94 0.22 3.54 -14.26
CA THR A 94 1.43 4.07 -14.90
C THR A 94 2.41 2.97 -15.28
N TYR A 95 2.69 2.03 -14.37
CA TYR A 95 3.59 0.90 -14.62
C TYR A 95 3.11 0.06 -15.82
N LEU A 96 1.83 -0.31 -15.83
CA LEU A 96 1.26 -1.12 -16.90
C LEU A 96 1.21 -0.38 -18.23
N ALA A 97 1.05 0.96 -18.22
CA ALA A 97 1.13 1.76 -19.44
C ALA A 97 2.53 1.73 -20.07
N TYR A 98 3.60 1.78 -19.27
CA TYR A 98 4.97 1.59 -19.77
C TYR A 98 5.21 0.18 -20.33
N GLU A 99 4.51 -0.83 -19.79
CA GLU A 99 4.48 -2.20 -20.30
C GLU A 99 3.54 -2.38 -21.51
N GLY A 100 3.03 -1.28 -22.09
CA GLY A 100 2.19 -1.30 -23.29
C GLY A 100 0.74 -1.74 -23.06
N ARG A 101 0.25 -1.69 -21.81
CA ARG A 101 -1.10 -2.14 -21.42
C ARG A 101 -1.98 -0.97 -21.00
N ILE A 102 -3.24 -0.98 -21.45
CA ILE A 102 -4.26 -0.06 -20.96
C ILE A 102 -4.94 -0.71 -19.76
N PHE A 103 -4.85 -0.07 -18.60
CA PHE A 103 -5.39 -0.60 -17.34
C PHE A 103 -6.17 0.47 -16.57
N SER A 104 -7.28 0.05 -15.96
CA SER A 104 -8.16 0.93 -15.19
C SER A 104 -8.68 0.28 -13.90
N PHE A 105 -8.84 1.10 -12.88
CA PHE A 105 -9.66 0.75 -11.72
C PHE A 105 -11.10 1.20 -11.95
N GLU A 106 -12.06 0.31 -11.73
CA GLU A 106 -13.49 0.63 -11.74
C GLU A 106 -13.98 0.73 -10.29
N PRO A 107 -14.24 1.94 -9.76
CA PRO A 107 -14.63 2.10 -8.37
C PRO A 107 -16.07 1.62 -8.15
N LEU A 108 -16.26 0.84 -7.09
CA LEU A 108 -17.54 0.36 -6.60
C LEU A 108 -17.64 0.64 -5.10
N TYR A 109 -18.80 1.06 -4.64
CA TYR A 109 -19.02 1.36 -3.22
C TYR A 109 -19.99 0.34 -2.63
N PHE A 110 -19.59 -0.28 -1.54
CA PHE A 110 -20.42 -1.17 -0.74
C PHE A 110 -20.73 -0.49 0.60
N THR A 111 -22.00 -0.22 0.88
CA THR A 111 -22.42 0.47 2.10
C THR A 111 -23.61 -0.25 2.72
N GLY A 112 -23.45 -0.75 3.95
CA GLY A 112 -24.44 -1.61 4.59
C GLY A 112 -24.54 -2.94 3.85
N ASP A 113 -25.59 -3.10 3.05
CA ASP A 113 -25.81 -4.27 2.17
C ASP A 113 -26.07 -3.88 0.70
N LYS A 114 -25.82 -2.62 0.36
CA LYS A 114 -26.12 -2.05 -0.96
C LYS A 114 -24.86 -1.75 -1.76
N TRP A 115 -24.98 -1.82 -3.07
CA TRP A 115 -23.91 -1.53 -4.01
C TRP A 115 -24.22 -0.27 -4.79
N TYR A 116 -23.19 0.54 -5.02
CA TYR A 116 -23.27 1.75 -5.81
C TYR A 116 -22.12 1.81 -6.82
N ASP A 117 -22.42 2.35 -8.00
CA ASP A 117 -21.39 2.62 -9.00
C ASP A 117 -20.65 3.94 -8.72
N ARG A 118 -19.71 4.29 -9.60
CA ARG A 118 -18.92 5.53 -9.54
C ARG A 118 -19.73 6.82 -9.53
N THR A 119 -20.99 6.78 -9.98
CA THR A 119 -21.89 7.94 -10.03
C THR A 119 -22.74 8.07 -8.75
N GLY A 120 -22.65 7.08 -7.86
CA GLY A 120 -23.52 6.98 -6.69
C GLY A 120 -24.89 6.37 -6.99
N THR A 121 -25.07 5.77 -8.17
CA THR A 121 -26.32 5.07 -8.52
C THR A 121 -26.33 3.69 -7.87
N GLU A 122 -27.41 3.34 -7.18
CA GLU A 122 -27.58 2.00 -6.59
C GLU A 122 -27.67 0.96 -7.72
N ILE A 123 -26.88 -0.11 -7.59
CA ILE A 123 -26.80 -1.21 -8.54
C ILE A 123 -27.01 -2.55 -7.84
N LEU A 124 -27.30 -3.59 -8.62
CA LEU A 124 -27.24 -4.96 -8.13
C LEU A 124 -25.79 -5.33 -7.79
N LYS A 125 -25.61 -6.28 -6.85
CA LYS A 125 -24.28 -6.79 -6.49
C LYS A 125 -23.52 -7.22 -7.76
N PRO A 126 -22.40 -6.55 -8.10
CA PRO A 126 -21.63 -6.91 -9.27
C PRO A 126 -20.93 -8.25 -9.06
N GLY A 127 -20.63 -8.95 -10.14
CA GLY A 127 -19.74 -10.11 -10.08
C GLY A 127 -18.33 -9.63 -9.73
N LEU A 128 -17.80 -10.00 -8.56
CA LEU A 128 -16.52 -9.49 -8.03
C LEU A 128 -15.27 -10.20 -8.59
N ASN A 129 -15.34 -10.65 -9.84
CA ASN A 129 -14.23 -11.31 -10.52
C ASN A 129 -13.14 -10.28 -10.86
N ASN A 130 -11.92 -10.48 -10.36
CA ASN A 130 -10.81 -9.52 -10.46
C ASN A 130 -11.12 -8.23 -9.69
N SER A 131 -11.38 -8.37 -8.39
CA SER A 131 -11.65 -7.23 -7.51
C SER A 131 -10.49 -6.98 -6.54
N LEU A 132 -10.33 -5.73 -6.15
CA LEU A 132 -9.47 -5.26 -5.07
C LEU A 132 -10.36 -4.60 -4.02
N TRP A 133 -10.50 -5.26 -2.88
CA TRP A 133 -11.31 -4.80 -1.76
C TRP A 133 -10.42 -4.14 -0.71
N LEU A 134 -10.71 -2.87 -0.42
CA LEU A 134 -10.02 -2.10 0.62
C LEU A 134 -10.72 -2.30 1.96
N LYS A 135 -9.97 -2.74 2.98
CA LYS A 135 -10.45 -2.88 4.36
C LYS A 135 -9.59 -2.06 5.30
N GLY A 136 -10.21 -1.09 5.95
CA GLY A 136 -9.62 -0.26 6.99
C GLY A 136 -10.03 -0.67 8.40
N PRO A 137 -9.63 0.11 9.40
CA PRO A 137 -9.83 -0.18 10.82
C PRO A 137 -11.29 -0.45 11.21
N SER A 138 -12.21 0.27 10.57
CA SER A 138 -13.64 0.25 10.88
C SER A 138 -14.44 -0.63 9.92
N THR A 139 -13.80 -1.11 8.85
CA THR A 139 -14.42 -1.86 7.74
C THR A 139 -13.92 -3.31 7.68
N GLY A 140 -13.48 -3.83 8.83
CA GLY A 140 -13.19 -5.26 9.02
C GLY A 140 -11.74 -5.67 8.78
N ALA A 141 -10.77 -4.74 8.78
CA ALA A 141 -9.36 -5.12 8.82
C ALA A 141 -8.99 -5.77 10.15
N ASN A 142 -8.35 -6.94 10.10
CA ASN A 142 -7.85 -7.66 11.27
C ASN A 142 -6.31 -7.72 11.35
N GLY A 143 -5.64 -7.03 10.43
CA GLY A 143 -4.19 -6.97 10.33
C GLY A 143 -3.74 -6.11 9.15
N THR A 144 -2.43 -6.09 8.90
CA THR A 144 -1.81 -5.41 7.76
C THR A 144 -1.36 -6.44 6.74
N SER A 145 -2.04 -6.53 5.60
CA SER A 145 -1.74 -7.57 4.61
C SER A 145 -2.31 -7.25 3.23
N VAL A 146 -1.80 -7.97 2.24
CA VAL A 146 -2.36 -8.06 0.90
C VAL A 146 -2.61 -9.53 0.59
N THR A 147 -3.85 -9.98 0.71
CA THR A 147 -4.19 -11.38 0.45
C THR A 147 -5.02 -11.52 -0.81
N VAL A 148 -4.94 -12.68 -1.46
CA VAL A 148 -5.86 -13.06 -2.54
C VAL A 148 -6.64 -14.31 -2.14
N GLU A 149 -7.95 -14.29 -2.36
CA GLU A 149 -8.85 -15.43 -2.21
C GLU A 149 -9.69 -15.55 -3.50
N GLY A 150 -9.49 -16.66 -4.21
CA GLY A 150 -10.03 -16.80 -5.57
C GLY A 150 -9.50 -15.70 -6.48
N ASN A 151 -10.38 -14.77 -6.88
CA ASN A 151 -10.05 -13.67 -7.78
C ASN A 151 -10.33 -12.29 -7.15
N THR A 152 -10.33 -12.24 -5.81
CA THR A 152 -10.49 -11.03 -5.02
C THR A 152 -9.22 -10.81 -4.19
N ILE A 153 -8.61 -9.65 -4.36
CA ILE A 153 -7.51 -9.17 -3.53
C ILE A 153 -8.12 -8.41 -2.36
N TYR A 154 -7.74 -8.73 -1.14
CA TYR A 154 -8.04 -7.95 0.05
C TYR A 154 -6.78 -7.19 0.47
N LEU A 155 -6.83 -5.87 0.40
CA LEU A 155 -5.81 -4.97 0.94
C LEU A 155 -6.31 -4.45 2.28
N GLN A 156 -5.60 -4.78 3.35
CA GLN A 156 -6.05 -4.52 4.71
C GLN A 156 -5.01 -3.75 5.52
N GLY A 157 -5.48 -2.86 6.40
CA GLY A 157 -4.65 -2.22 7.41
C GLY A 157 -5.47 -1.75 8.61
N THR A 158 -4.92 -1.91 9.82
CA THR A 158 -5.58 -1.60 11.10
C THR A 158 -5.49 -0.14 11.51
N ASP A 159 -4.77 0.68 10.74
CA ASP A 159 -4.72 2.13 10.84
C ASP A 159 -4.27 2.72 9.49
N TYR A 160 -4.22 4.04 9.40
CA TYR A 160 -3.79 4.75 8.19
C TYR A 160 -2.38 4.37 7.72
N LYS A 161 -1.41 4.24 8.64
CA LYS A 161 -0.03 3.90 8.28
C LYS A 161 0.03 2.48 7.74
N ASN A 162 -0.65 1.56 8.39
CA ASN A 162 -0.74 0.16 7.98
C ASN A 162 -1.45 -0.01 6.62
N LEU A 163 -2.51 0.74 6.36
CA LEU A 163 -3.18 0.77 5.05
C LEU A 163 -2.24 1.25 3.94
N THR A 164 -1.49 2.32 4.18
CA THR A 164 -0.54 2.83 3.17
C THR A 164 0.64 1.89 2.96
N LEU A 165 1.12 1.19 4.00
CA LEU A 165 2.12 0.13 3.89
C LEU A 165 1.62 -1.05 3.04
N ALA A 166 0.39 -1.51 3.28
CA ALA A 166 -0.23 -2.56 2.46
C ALA A 166 -0.44 -2.12 1.01
N ALA A 167 -0.79 -0.86 0.77
CA ALA A 167 -0.88 -0.29 -0.57
C ALA A 167 0.48 -0.25 -1.28
N ASP A 168 1.54 0.21 -0.60
CA ASP A 168 2.90 0.19 -1.12
C ASP A 168 3.33 -1.25 -1.42
N LYS A 169 3.05 -2.22 -0.54
CA LYS A 169 3.29 -3.65 -0.78
C LYS A 169 2.63 -4.15 -2.06
N LEU A 170 1.34 -3.84 -2.26
CA LEU A 170 0.62 -4.24 -3.47
C LEU A 170 1.28 -3.69 -4.73
N VAL A 171 1.68 -2.41 -4.72
CA VAL A 171 2.41 -1.80 -5.85
C VAL A 171 3.72 -2.55 -6.11
N LEU A 172 4.52 -2.83 -5.07
CA LEU A 172 5.78 -3.57 -5.19
C LEU A 172 5.58 -4.98 -5.76
N VAL A 173 4.52 -5.69 -5.32
CA VAL A 173 4.14 -7.00 -5.85
C VAL A 173 3.82 -6.92 -7.33
N VAL A 174 3.03 -5.93 -7.77
CA VAL A 174 2.69 -5.77 -9.19
C VAL A 174 3.94 -5.48 -10.02
N PHE A 175 4.86 -4.68 -9.49
CA PHE A 175 6.11 -4.34 -10.16
C PHE A 175 7.11 -5.51 -10.22
N ASP A 176 6.83 -6.61 -9.50
CA ASP A 176 7.78 -7.70 -9.24
C ASP A 176 9.11 -7.16 -8.66
N TYR A 177 9.01 -6.14 -7.81
CA TYR A 177 10.17 -5.49 -7.23
C TYR A 177 10.55 -6.13 -5.91
N LYS A 178 11.81 -6.54 -5.80
CA LYS A 178 12.41 -7.03 -4.55
C LYS A 178 13.51 -6.06 -4.13
N PRO A 179 13.40 -5.41 -2.95
CA PRO A 179 14.49 -4.57 -2.47
C PRO A 179 15.75 -5.41 -2.30
N GLY A 180 16.88 -4.86 -2.76
CA GLY A 180 18.19 -5.46 -2.50
C GLY A 180 18.41 -5.65 -0.99
N SER A 181 19.06 -6.74 -0.62
CA SER A 181 19.43 -7.09 0.76
C SER A 181 20.31 -6.04 1.42
#